data_AF-A0A4S8MZ89-F1
#
_entry.id   AF-A0A4S8MZ89-F1
#
_cell.length_a   1.000
_cell.length_b   1.000
_cell.length_c   1.000
_cell.angle_alpha   90.00
_cell.angle_beta   90.00
_cell.angle_gamma   90.00
#
_symmetry.space_group_name_H-M   'P 1'
#
loop_
_entity.id
_entity.type
_entity.pdbx_description
1 polymer ?
#
loop_
_entity_poly.entity_id
_entity_poly.type
_entity_poly.pdbx_seq_one_letter_code
_entity_poly.pdbx_strand_id
1 'polypeptide(L)' 'MTADERPPEGYSEPITAWCVEYIDPREPEVGSHQVGAFTTETEAHNLRRRLVADGFFAELRINLVPVHRSVEDWEWDR' A
#
# COMPACT_ATOMS: atom_id res chain seq x y z
N MET A 1 -8.53 -22.20 2.44
CA MET A 1 -8.26 -22.56 1.03
C MET A 1 -8.10 -24.07 0.96
N THR A 2 -9.03 -24.75 0.31
CA THR A 2 -8.91 -26.19 0.00
C THR A 2 -7.83 -26.38 -1.05
N ALA A 3 -7.07 -27.47 -0.93
CA ALA A 3 -5.76 -27.68 -1.54
C ALA A 3 -5.71 -27.86 -3.07
N ASP A 4 -6.67 -27.32 -3.85
CA ASP A 4 -6.79 -27.63 -5.29
C ASP A 4 -7.06 -26.43 -6.22
N GLU A 5 -7.09 -25.19 -5.74
CA GLU A 5 -7.17 -24.01 -6.62
C GLU A 5 -5.75 -23.57 -7.01
N ARG A 6 -5.23 -24.18 -8.08
CA ARG A 6 -4.04 -23.64 -8.73
C ARG A 6 -4.38 -22.28 -9.35
N PRO A 7 -3.45 -21.32 -9.33
CA PRO A 7 -3.66 -20.04 -9.99
C PRO A 7 -3.94 -20.25 -11.49
N PRO A 8 -4.77 -19.39 -12.10
CA PRO A 8 -5.10 -19.50 -13.51
C PRO A 8 -3.86 -19.33 -14.40
N GLU A 9 -3.94 -19.82 -15.63
CA GLU A 9 -2.85 -19.64 -16.59
C GLU A 9 -2.59 -18.15 -16.83
N GLY A 10 -1.33 -17.73 -16.67
CA GLY A 10 -0.93 -16.33 -16.79
C GLY A 10 -1.00 -15.52 -15.51
N TYR A 11 -1.44 -16.11 -14.39
CA TYR A 11 -1.45 -15.44 -13.08
C TYR A 11 -0.06 -14.93 -12.69
N SER A 12 -0.01 -13.68 -12.21
CA SER A 12 1.20 -13.06 -11.68
C SER A 12 1.05 -12.76 -10.20
N GLU A 13 1.93 -13.33 -9.37
CA GLU A 13 1.97 -13.04 -7.93
C GLU A 13 2.12 -11.52 -7.68
N PRO A 14 1.38 -10.96 -6.69
CA PRO A 14 1.47 -9.56 -6.37
C PRO A 14 2.83 -9.22 -5.75
N ILE A 15 3.26 -7.98 -5.95
CA ILE A 15 4.41 -7.42 -5.22
C ILE A 15 3.90 -6.66 -3.99
N THR A 16 4.67 -6.66 -2.92
CA THR A 16 4.36 -5.83 -1.75
C THR A 16 4.94 -4.43 -1.94
N ALA A 17 4.07 -3.42 -1.89
CA ALA A 17 4.46 -2.02 -1.84
C ALA A 17 4.39 -1.46 -0.42
N TRP A 18 5.35 -0.60 -0.07
CA TRP A 18 5.36 0.20 1.15
C TRP A 18 4.66 1.53 0.87
N CYS A 19 3.41 1.65 1.27
CA CYS A 19 2.54 2.79 1.04
C CYS A 19 2.62 3.77 2.21
N VAL A 20 3.04 5.01 1.95
CA VAL A 20 3.00 6.08 2.95
C VAL A 20 1.65 6.76 2.84
N GLU A 21 0.94 6.87 3.97
CA GLU A 21 -0.41 7.41 4.03
C GLU A 21 -0.54 8.50 5.09
N TYR A 22 -1.36 9.50 4.78
CA TYR A 22 -1.78 10.58 5.65
C TYR A 22 -3.20 10.33 6.17
N ILE A 23 -3.39 10.46 7.48
CA ILE A 23 -4.73 10.49 8.08
C ILE A 23 -5.08 11.94 8.35
N ASP A 24 -6.12 12.45 7.69
CA ASP A 24 -6.58 13.81 7.93
C ASP A 24 -7.42 13.85 9.21
N PRO A 25 -6.96 14.52 10.28
CA PRO A 25 -7.73 14.63 11.52
C PRO A 25 -9.03 15.44 11.34
N ARG A 26 -9.19 16.16 10.22
CA ARG A 26 -10.40 16.92 9.89
C ARG A 26 -11.48 16.05 9.25
N GLU A 27 -11.11 14.90 8.71
CA GLU A 27 -12.00 13.98 7.97
C GLU A 27 -11.75 12.51 8.38
N PRO A 28 -11.86 12.14 9.67
CA PRO A 28 -11.50 10.81 10.17
C PRO A 28 -12.32 9.67 9.54
N GLU A 29 -13.52 9.95 9.07
CA GLU A 29 -14.41 9.01 8.37
C GLU A 29 -13.99 8.70 6.93
N VAL A 30 -13.19 9.55 6.29
CA VAL A 30 -12.71 9.35 4.91
C VAL A 30 -11.55 8.33 4.87
N GLY A 31 -10.91 8.11 6.02
CA GLY A 31 -9.81 7.17 6.17
C GLY A 31 -8.46 7.84 5.90
N SER A 32 -7.68 7.27 5.00
CA SER A 32 -6.30 7.67 4.76
C SER A 32 -6.02 7.96 3.29
N HIS A 33 -5.20 8.97 3.05
CA HIS A 33 -4.79 9.40 1.72
C HIS A 33 -3.37 8.92 1.42
N GLN A 34 -3.17 8.28 0.28
CA GLN A 34 -1.85 7.89 -0.17
C GLN A 34 -1.02 9.12 -0.55
N VAL A 35 0.19 9.22 0.00
CA VAL A 35 1.17 10.26 -0.36
C VAL A 35 2.37 9.69 -1.12
N GLY A 36 2.58 8.38 -1.08
CA GLY A 36 3.59 7.69 -1.90
C GLY A 36 3.53 6.17 -1.76
N ALA A 37 4.07 5.44 -2.72
CA ALA A 37 4.27 4.00 -2.64
C ALA A 37 5.65 3.62 -3.18
N PHE A 38 6.30 2.65 -2.53
CA PHE A 38 7.68 2.29 -2.78
C PHE A 38 7.86 0.77 -2.80
N THR A 39 8.86 0.30 -3.55
CA THR A 39 9.23 -1.12 -3.57
C THR A 39 10.15 -1.48 -2.41
N THR A 40 10.66 -0.51 -1.66
CA THR A 40 11.50 -0.73 -0.48
C THR A 40 11.00 -0.01 0.76
N GLU A 41 11.19 -0.63 1.92
CA GLU A 41 10.89 -0.04 3.22
C GLU A 41 11.70 1.24 3.47
N THR A 42 12.97 1.24 3.05
CA THR A 42 13.89 2.36 3.27
C THR A 42 13.42 3.63 2.56
N GLU A 43 12.93 3.52 1.33
CA GLU A 43 12.39 4.67 0.58
C GLU A 43 11.13 5.24 1.25
N ALA A 44 10.23 4.37 1.73
CA ALA A 44 9.03 4.79 2.45
C ALA A 44 9.36 5.54 3.75
N HIS A 45 10.30 5.02 4.55
CA HIS A 45 10.77 5.74 5.75
C HIS A 45 11.50 7.03 5.43
N ASN A 46 12.25 7.08 4.33
CA ASN A 46 12.91 8.32 3.88
C ASN A 46 11.89 9.40 3.54
N LEU A 47 10.83 9.06 2.79
CA LEU A 47 9.73 10.00 2.53
C LEU A 47 9.07 10.43 3.85
N ARG A 48 8.66 9.47 4.68
CA ARG A 48 7.99 9.77 5.95
C ARG A 48 8.80 10.72 6.83
N ARG A 49 10.10 10.48 7.00
CA ARG A 49 10.98 11.37 7.78
C ARG A 49 11.03 12.79 7.23
N ARG A 50 11.09 12.95 5.91
CA ARG A 50 11.07 14.26 5.25
C ARG A 50 9.75 14.98 5.49
N LEU A 51 8.63 14.30 5.26
CA LEU A 51 7.29 14.91 5.42
C LEU A 51 6.97 15.26 6.88
N VAL A 52 7.45 14.46 7.85
CA VAL A 52 7.37 14.81 9.28
C VAL A 52 8.20 16.06 9.60
N ALA A 53 9.40 16.19 9.01
CA ALA A 53 10.25 17.36 9.21
C ALA A 53 9.66 18.64 8.60
N ASP A 54 8.91 18.53 7.49
CA ASP A 54 8.23 19.64 6.84
C ASP A 54 7.00 20.14 7.63
N GLY A 55 6.53 19.38 8.62
CA GLY A 55 5.50 19.79 9.58
C GLY A 55 4.09 19.93 9.02
N PHE A 56 3.85 19.51 7.78
CA PHE A 56 2.54 19.66 7.12
C PHE A 56 1.51 18.61 7.56
N PHE A 57 1.95 17.38 7.87
CA PHE A 57 1.06 16.26 8.14
C PHE A 57 0.94 15.98 9.64
N ALA A 58 -0.30 15.86 10.13
CA ALA A 58 -0.59 15.55 11.54
C ALA A 58 -0.24 14.09 11.90
N GLU A 59 -0.54 13.13 11.02
CA GLU A 59 -0.25 11.72 11.23
C GLU A 59 0.13 11.03 9.91
N LEU A 60 1.30 10.40 9.88
CA LEU A 60 1.80 9.61 8.74
C LEU A 60 2.10 8.19 9.16
N ARG A 61 1.52 7.22 8.45
CA ARG A 61 1.75 5.79 8.63
C ARG A 61 2.32 5.15 7.38
N ILE A 62 2.90 3.97 7.54
CA ILE A 62 3.35 3.14 6.41
C ILE A 62 2.56 1.83 6.47
N ASN A 63 1.85 1.53 5.39
CA ASN A 63 1.10 0.29 5.21
C ASN A 63 1.78 -0.59 4.15
N LEU A 64 1.60 -1.89 4.27
CA LEU A 64 2.00 -2.86 3.25
C LEU A 64 0.77 -3.18 2.40
N VAL A 65 0.88 -2.92 1.10
CA VAL A 65 -0.22 -3.12 0.15
C VAL A 65 0.24 -4.10 -0.92
N PRO A 66 -0.45 -5.24 -1.13
CA PRO A 66 -0.21 -6.09 -2.28
C PRO A 66 -0.65 -5.34 -3.56
N VAL A 67 0.23 -5.30 -4.54
CA VAL A 67 -0.02 -4.67 -5.84
C VAL A 67 0.01 -5.75 -6.91
N HIS A 68 -1.18 -6.07 -7.40
CA HIS A 68 -1.37 -6.98 -8.51
C HIS A 68 -1.04 -6.30 -9.83
N ARG A 69 -0.60 -7.11 -10.80
CA ARG A 69 -0.28 -6.63 -12.15
C ARG A 69 -1.54 -6.36 -12.97
N SER A 70 -2.60 -7.12 -12.73
CA SER A 70 -3.88 -7.03 -13.41
C SER A 70 -5.04 -7.10 -12.41
N VAL A 71 -6.23 -6.72 -12.85
CA VAL A 71 -7.45 -6.84 -12.02
C VAL A 71 -7.85 -8.30 -11.87
N GLU A 72 -7.63 -9.10 -12.92
CA GLU A 72 -7.92 -10.54 -12.94
C GLU A 72 -7.09 -11.29 -11.89
N ASP A 73 -5.80 -10.95 -11.74
CA ASP A 73 -4.94 -11.50 -10.68
C ASP A 73 -5.48 -11.14 -9.29
N TRP A 74 -5.94 -9.88 -9.11
CA TRP A 74 -6.52 -9.42 -7.85
C TRP A 74 -7.85 -10.09 -7.52
N GLU A 75 -8.72 -10.29 -8.52
CA GLU A 75 -10.02 -10.94 -8.34
C GLU A 75 -9.87 -12.41 -7.94
N TRP A 76 -8.82 -13.09 -8.41
CA TRP A 76 -8.51 -14.46 -8.02
C TRP A 76 -7.96 -14.58 -6.60
N ASP A 77 -7.10 -13.63 -6.17
CA ASP A 77 -6.49 -13.61 -4.84
C ASP A 77 -7.43 -13.22 -3.69
N ARG A 78 -8.64 -12.71 -4.00
CA ARG A 78 -9.56 -12.08 -3.03
C ARG A 78 -10.34 -13.05 -2.16
#